data_AF-A0AA39L596-F1
#
_entry.id   AF-A0AA39L596-F1
#
_cell.length_a   1.000
_cell.length_b   1.000
_cell.length_c   1.000
_cell.angle_alpha   90.00
_cell.angle_beta   90.00
_cell.angle_gamma   90.00
#
_symmetry.space_group_name_H-M   'P 1'
#
loop_
_entity.id
_entity.type
_entity.pdbx_description
1 polymer ?
#
loop_
_entity_poly.entity_id
_entity_poly.type
_entity_poly.pdbx_seq_one_letter_code
_entity_poly.pdbx_strand_id
1 'polypeptide(L)'
;MVGMPLLLRVTTRTRDRLVSHRHLLKNRLQTRPSSSSSSKNSDNATPPTETSIPVPNYIAPLPLWQRLGPLTRLASGYARAQKRRPYVTQLCSSLTIYFIGDLTAQWLSEDDQWDPSRTMRSLVIGGLSSIPSYKWFMFLSHNFNYSSHIFSLAIKIVINQSVFTPCFNTYFFGMQSLLSGDSLPAVWERIKATVPTSIINSCKLWPAVTAFSFTFIPIEYRNVFAGVIAIGWQTYLAYLNRRAEQMEAMREEEAGELVLRNKIPEAA
;
A
#
# COMPACT_ATOMS: atom_id res chain seq x y z
N MET A 1 -1.35 34.57 43.90
CA MET A 1 -1.01 35.59 42.88
C MET A 1 0.33 35.23 42.26
N VAL A 2 0.48 35.48 40.95
CA VAL A 2 1.69 35.34 40.11
C VAL A 2 2.03 33.88 39.71
N GLY A 3 2.19 33.48 38.44
CA GLY A 3 2.15 34.21 37.18
C GLY A 3 2.31 33.26 35.96
N MET A 4 1.58 33.56 34.88
CA MET A 4 1.92 33.22 33.48
C MET A 4 2.79 34.35 32.93
N PRO A 5 3.86 34.13 32.12
CA PRO A 5 3.67 33.94 30.66
C PRO A 5 4.82 33.23 29.90
N LEU A 6 4.54 32.35 28.93
CA LEU A 6 5.60 31.87 28.00
C LEU A 6 5.20 31.64 26.54
N LEU A 7 3.95 31.87 26.15
CA LEU A 7 3.46 31.54 24.80
C LEU A 7 3.44 32.70 23.79
N LEU A 8 3.91 33.90 24.14
CA LEU A 8 3.81 35.09 23.28
C LEU A 8 5.14 35.56 22.64
N ARG A 9 6.27 34.89 22.89
CA ARG A 9 7.58 35.33 22.36
C ARG A 9 8.10 34.57 21.12
N VAL A 10 7.46 33.48 20.71
CA VAL A 10 7.94 32.67 19.57
C VAL A 10 7.27 33.05 18.25
N THR A 11 6.08 33.64 18.28
CA THR A 11 5.29 33.94 17.07
C THR A 11 5.67 35.25 16.38
N THR A 12 6.37 36.18 17.04
CA THR A 12 6.81 37.45 16.44
C THR A 12 8.09 37.31 15.62
N ARG A 13 9.03 36.43 16.00
CA ARG A 13 10.34 36.32 15.35
C ARG A 13 10.29 35.69 13.94
N THR A 14 9.26 34.90 13.64
CA THR A 14 9.11 34.20 12.35
C THR A 14 8.48 35.07 11.27
N ARG A 15 7.72 36.11 11.66
CA ARG A 15 6.99 36.97 10.71
C ARG A 15 7.91 38.00 10.05
N ASP A 16 8.92 38.51 10.77
CA ASP A 16 9.87 39.50 10.23
C ASP A 16 10.85 38.92 9.20
N ARG A 17 11.22 37.63 9.33
CA ARG A 17 12.10 36.97 8.36
C ARG A 17 11.47 36.76 6.98
N LEU A 18 10.15 36.61 6.91
CA LEU A 18 9.43 36.39 5.64
C LEU A 18 9.18 37.69 4.86
N VAL A 19 9.10 38.84 5.55
CA VAL A 19 8.91 40.16 4.89
C VAL A 19 10.21 40.65 4.27
N SER A 20 11.35 40.49 4.95
CA SER A 20 12.67 40.90 4.43
C SER A 20 13.07 40.15 3.14
N HIS A 21 12.73 38.86 3.05
CA HIS A 21 13.03 38.04 1.87
C HIS A 21 12.25 38.43 0.61
N ARG A 22 11.06 39.02 0.75
CA ARG A 22 10.26 39.50 -0.39
C ARG A 22 10.80 40.81 -0.99
N HIS A 23 11.45 41.66 -0.20
CA HIS A 23 12.03 42.91 -0.69
C HIS A 23 13.35 42.68 -1.44
N LEU A 24 14.16 41.70 -1.02
CA LEU A 24 15.42 41.37 -1.68
C LEU A 24 15.23 40.75 -3.09
N LEU A 25 14.13 40.04 -3.32
CA LEU A 25 13.82 39.46 -4.63
C LEU A 25 13.24 40.50 -5.62
N LYS A 26 12.58 41.56 -5.12
CA LYS A 26 12.06 42.64 -5.98
C LYS A 26 13.17 43.56 -6.51
N ASN A 27 14.21 43.83 -5.73
CA ASN A 27 15.33 44.66 -6.18
C ASN A 27 16.30 43.95 -7.15
N ARG A 28 16.30 42.61 -7.19
CA ARG A 28 17.16 41.84 -8.10
C ARG A 28 16.65 41.71 -9.54
N LEU A 29 15.43 42.17 -9.81
CA LEU A 29 14.80 42.12 -11.14
C LEU A 29 14.84 43.46 -11.90
N GLN A 30 15.49 44.50 -11.37
CA GLN A 30 15.48 45.85 -11.96
C GLN A 30 16.84 46.45 -12.33
N THR A 31 17.92 45.66 -12.34
CA THR A 31 19.24 46.17 -12.76
C THR A 31 19.79 45.35 -13.92
N ARG A 32 19.31 45.67 -15.13
CA ARG A 32 19.98 45.31 -16.37
C ARG A 32 20.59 46.59 -16.96
N PRO A 33 21.92 46.76 -17.01
CA PRO A 33 22.52 47.94 -17.60
C PRO A 33 22.33 47.90 -19.11
N SER A 34 21.71 48.94 -19.67
CA SER A 34 21.69 49.22 -21.10
C SER A 34 23.04 49.83 -21.49
N SER A 35 23.93 49.03 -22.07
CA SER A 35 25.13 49.53 -22.75
C SER A 35 24.75 50.09 -24.12
N SER A 36 24.65 51.42 -24.21
CA SER A 36 24.61 52.16 -25.47
C SER A 36 26.04 52.39 -25.95
N SER A 37 26.47 51.69 -27.00
CA SER A 37 27.73 51.95 -27.70
C SER A 37 27.46 52.48 -29.11
N SER A 38 27.93 53.71 -29.32
CA SER A 38 28.36 54.41 -30.53
C SER A 38 27.84 54.04 -31.93
N SER A 39 27.36 55.10 -32.59
CA SER A 39 27.42 55.36 -34.02
C SER A 39 28.77 55.02 -34.66
N LYS A 40 28.76 54.30 -35.78
CA LYS A 40 29.34 54.73 -37.07
C LYS A 40 28.88 53.81 -38.19
N ASN A 41 28.47 54.43 -39.29
CA ASN A 41 27.97 53.81 -40.51
C ASN A 41 29.10 53.66 -41.54
N SER A 42 28.89 52.76 -42.49
CA SER A 42 29.62 52.54 -43.76
C SER A 42 30.92 51.74 -43.70
N ASP A 43 30.89 50.49 -44.20
CA ASP A 43 31.56 50.11 -45.46
C ASP A 43 31.23 48.64 -45.85
N ASN A 44 31.14 48.43 -47.18
CA ASN A 44 30.97 47.20 -47.96
C ASN A 44 31.31 45.83 -47.32
N ALA A 45 30.43 44.83 -47.47
CA ALA A 45 30.72 43.50 -48.08
C ALA A 45 29.60 42.45 -47.82
N THR A 46 29.15 41.77 -48.89
CA THR A 46 28.53 40.41 -49.03
C THR A 46 27.51 39.86 -48.01
N PRO A 47 26.39 39.23 -48.44
CA PRO A 47 25.44 38.60 -47.53
C PRO A 47 26.03 37.33 -46.88
N PRO A 48 25.86 37.10 -45.57
CA PRO A 48 26.30 35.87 -44.94
C PRO A 48 25.30 34.74 -45.20
N THR A 49 25.84 33.60 -45.62
CA THR A 49 25.20 32.29 -45.72
C THR A 49 24.30 32.00 -44.52
N GLU A 50 23.05 31.61 -44.79
CA GLU A 50 22.13 31.03 -43.79
C GLU A 50 22.80 29.81 -43.13
N THR A 51 23.36 30.00 -41.93
CA THR A 51 23.67 28.88 -41.04
C THR A 51 22.37 28.42 -40.41
N SER A 52 21.61 27.57 -41.11
CA SER A 52 20.54 26.81 -40.48
C SER A 52 21.17 25.90 -39.42
N ILE A 53 21.04 26.27 -38.15
CA ILE A 53 21.44 25.42 -37.03
C ILE A 53 20.64 24.10 -37.18
N PRO A 54 21.28 22.93 -37.36
CA PRO A 54 20.56 21.68 -37.36
C PRO A 54 20.03 21.49 -35.94
N VAL A 55 18.72 21.69 -35.74
CA VAL A 55 18.07 21.36 -34.48
C VAL A 55 18.25 19.87 -34.29
N PRO A 56 18.99 19.39 -33.27
CA PRO A 56 19.15 17.97 -33.06
C PRO A 56 17.78 17.40 -32.70
N ASN A 57 17.12 16.73 -33.65
CA ASN A 57 15.82 16.10 -33.46
C ASN A 57 15.96 14.76 -32.70
N TYR A 58 16.80 14.73 -31.66
CA TYR A 58 16.87 13.62 -30.74
C TYR A 58 15.79 13.87 -29.68
N ILE A 59 14.58 13.38 -29.94
CA ILE A 59 13.62 13.19 -28.86
C ILE A 59 14.19 12.03 -28.05
N ALA A 60 14.81 12.33 -26.91
CA ALA A 60 15.22 11.30 -25.97
C ALA A 60 14.02 10.36 -25.75
N PRO A 61 14.15 9.04 -25.95
CA PRO A 61 13.04 8.13 -25.79
C PRO A 61 12.49 8.33 -24.38
N LEU A 62 11.24 8.77 -24.30
CA LEU A 62 10.59 9.04 -23.02
C LEU A 62 10.76 7.81 -22.13
N PRO A 63 11.13 7.96 -20.85
CA PRO A 63 11.25 6.84 -19.93
C PRO A 63 9.99 5.97 -19.97
N LEU A 64 10.13 4.65 -19.84
CA LEU A 64 9.04 3.67 -19.99
C LEU A 64 7.75 4.06 -19.23
N TRP A 65 7.91 4.70 -18.07
CA TRP A 65 6.83 5.23 -17.23
C TRP A 65 5.99 6.35 -17.88
N GLN A 66 6.54 7.12 -18.82
CA GLN A 66 5.79 8.09 -19.62
C GLN A 66 5.09 7.45 -20.83
N ARG A 67 5.54 6.29 -21.30
CA ARG A 67 4.80 5.45 -22.26
C ARG A 67 3.59 4.76 -21.64
N LEU A 68 3.60 4.55 -20.32
CA LEU A 68 2.46 4.04 -19.53
C LEU A 68 1.39 5.11 -19.24
N GLY A 69 1.23 6.11 -20.12
CA GLY A 69 0.44 7.34 -19.90
C GLY A 69 -0.86 7.17 -19.10
N PRO A 70 -1.76 6.23 -19.44
CA PRO A 70 -2.97 5.97 -18.66
C PRO A 70 -2.70 5.48 -17.23
N LEU A 71 -1.80 4.52 -17.04
CA LEU A 71 -1.46 3.97 -15.72
C LEU A 71 -0.79 5.01 -14.83
N THR A 72 0.10 5.82 -15.40
CA THR A 72 0.77 6.91 -14.68
C THR A 72 -0.23 7.99 -14.27
N ARG A 73 -1.24 8.27 -15.11
CA ARG A 73 -2.36 9.18 -14.76
C ARG A 73 -3.23 8.61 -13.64
N LEU A 74 -3.53 7.31 -13.67
CA LEU A 74 -4.28 6.63 -12.61
C LEU A 74 -3.53 6.65 -11.28
N ALA A 75 -2.25 6.26 -11.28
CA ALA A 75 -1.40 6.30 -10.09
C ALA A 75 -1.30 7.72 -9.51
N SER A 76 -1.03 8.71 -10.37
CA SER A 76 -0.98 10.11 -9.96
C SER A 76 -2.33 10.62 -9.45
N GLY A 77 -3.44 10.18 -10.05
CA GLY A 77 -4.80 10.47 -9.61
C GLY A 77 -5.09 9.91 -8.22
N TYR A 78 -4.75 8.64 -8.00
CA TYR A 78 -4.86 7.98 -6.71
C TYR A 78 -4.02 8.70 -5.65
N ALA A 79 -2.75 9.02 -5.93
CA ALA A 79 -1.90 9.76 -4.98
C ALA A 79 -2.47 11.13 -4.62
N ARG A 80 -3.06 11.85 -5.59
CA ARG A 80 -3.76 13.12 -5.31
C ARG A 80 -5.00 12.92 -4.45
N ALA A 81 -5.81 11.90 -4.74
CA ALA A 81 -7.00 11.57 -3.94
C ALA A 81 -6.61 11.21 -2.51
N GLN A 82 -5.59 10.37 -2.35
CA GLN A 82 -5.05 9.95 -1.06
C GLN A 82 -4.52 11.12 -0.24
N LYS A 83 -3.85 12.11 -0.85
CA LYS A 83 -3.41 13.33 -0.16
C LYS A 83 -4.56 14.25 0.24
N ARG A 84 -5.57 14.39 -0.62
CA ARG A 84 -6.69 15.33 -0.41
C ARG A 84 -7.74 14.79 0.57
N ARG A 85 -8.06 13.50 0.47
CA ARG A 85 -9.11 12.81 1.24
C ARG A 85 -8.62 11.40 1.63
N PRO A 86 -7.65 11.30 2.56
CA PRO A 86 -7.04 10.02 2.91
C PRO A 86 -8.07 9.00 3.42
N TYR A 87 -8.97 9.38 4.33
CA TYR A 87 -9.93 8.43 4.90
C TYR A 87 -10.92 7.87 3.87
N VAL A 88 -11.43 8.71 2.96
CA VAL A 88 -12.34 8.26 1.90
C VAL A 88 -11.61 7.35 0.92
N THR A 89 -10.41 7.75 0.51
CA THR A 89 -9.60 6.96 -0.42
C THR A 89 -9.24 5.60 0.19
N GLN A 90 -8.93 5.56 1.49
CA GLN A 90 -8.66 4.32 2.20
C GLN A 90 -9.88 3.42 2.33
N LEU A 91 -11.05 3.98 2.63
CA LEU A 91 -12.29 3.23 2.69
C LEU A 91 -12.60 2.61 1.32
N CYS A 92 -12.60 3.41 0.24
CA CYS A 92 -12.86 2.92 -1.11
C CYS A 92 -11.85 1.86 -1.56
N SER A 93 -10.56 2.07 -1.26
CA SER A 93 -9.50 1.12 -1.60
C SER A 93 -9.68 -0.19 -0.84
N SER A 94 -9.95 -0.12 0.46
CA SER A 94 -10.19 -1.31 1.30
C SER A 94 -11.39 -2.10 0.79
N LEU A 95 -12.52 -1.44 0.53
CA LEU A 95 -13.72 -2.09 -0.03
C LEU A 95 -13.39 -2.77 -1.37
N THR A 96 -12.61 -2.12 -2.24
CA THR A 96 -12.20 -2.71 -3.52
C THR A 96 -11.31 -3.94 -3.32
N ILE A 97 -10.33 -3.86 -2.41
CA ILE A 97 -9.41 -4.97 -2.10
C ILE A 97 -10.19 -6.17 -1.54
N TYR A 98 -11.08 -5.93 -0.58
CA TYR A 98 -11.88 -6.99 0.04
C TYR A 98 -12.91 -7.57 -0.94
N PHE A 99 -13.52 -6.75 -1.80
CA PHE A 99 -14.41 -7.22 -2.86
C PHE A 99 -13.68 -8.17 -3.81
N ILE A 100 -12.54 -7.74 -4.36
CA ILE A 100 -11.76 -8.54 -5.31
C ILE A 100 -11.21 -9.80 -4.62
N GLY A 101 -10.70 -9.67 -3.40
CA GLY A 101 -10.17 -10.79 -2.63
C GLY A 101 -11.23 -11.86 -2.34
N ASP A 102 -12.43 -11.43 -1.95
CA ASP A 102 -13.53 -12.35 -1.70
C ASP A 102 -14.07 -12.97 -2.99
N LEU A 103 -14.21 -12.18 -4.07
CA LEU A 103 -14.61 -12.68 -5.39
C LEU A 103 -13.63 -13.73 -5.92
N THR A 104 -12.32 -13.48 -5.79
CA THR A 104 -11.26 -14.42 -6.20
C THR A 104 -11.32 -15.70 -5.37
N ALA A 105 -11.55 -15.58 -4.06
CA ALA A 105 -11.65 -16.73 -3.18
C ALA A 105 -12.92 -17.55 -3.46
N GLN A 106 -14.05 -16.91 -3.71
CA GLN A 106 -15.30 -17.59 -4.08
C GLN A 106 -15.20 -18.28 -5.43
N TRP A 107 -14.58 -17.64 -6.42
CA TRP A 107 -14.34 -18.25 -7.73
C TRP A 107 -13.42 -19.46 -7.67
N LEU A 108 -12.52 -19.51 -6.69
CA LEU A 108 -11.62 -20.64 -6.48
C LEU A 108 -12.23 -21.74 -5.60
N SER A 109 -13.26 -21.44 -4.81
CA SER A 109 -14.06 -22.42 -4.07
C SER A 109 -15.02 -23.11 -5.04
N GLU A 110 -15.17 -24.44 -4.95
CA GLU A 110 -15.99 -25.25 -5.88
C GLU A 110 -17.52 -25.11 -5.67
N ASP A 111 -17.97 -24.01 -5.07
CA ASP A 111 -19.38 -23.70 -4.95
C ASP A 111 -19.87 -23.08 -6.27
N ASP A 112 -20.78 -23.77 -6.97
CA ASP A 112 -21.36 -23.30 -8.24
C ASP A 112 -22.19 -21.99 -8.11
N GLN A 113 -22.39 -21.50 -6.88
CA GLN A 113 -23.18 -20.30 -6.59
C GLN A 113 -22.36 -19.25 -5.85
N TRP A 114 -22.28 -18.07 -6.46
CA TRP A 114 -21.78 -16.87 -5.78
C TRP A 114 -22.65 -16.56 -4.55
N ASP A 115 -22.02 -16.39 -3.38
CA ASP A 115 -22.64 -15.99 -2.12
C ASP A 115 -22.45 -14.47 -1.88
N PRO A 116 -23.48 -13.63 -2.14
CA PRO A 116 -23.40 -12.20 -1.92
C PRO A 116 -23.35 -11.82 -0.44
N SER A 117 -23.89 -12.66 0.45
CA SER A 117 -23.86 -12.44 1.90
C SER A 117 -22.44 -12.55 2.41
N ARG A 118 -21.67 -13.54 1.94
CA ARG A 118 -20.24 -13.64 2.21
C ARG A 118 -19.47 -12.40 1.73
N THR A 119 -19.74 -11.92 0.52
CA THR A 119 -19.10 -10.70 0.02
C THR A 119 -19.45 -9.49 0.87
N MET A 120 -20.71 -9.31 1.27
CA MET A 120 -21.12 -8.22 2.14
C MET A 120 -20.39 -8.25 3.50
N ARG A 121 -20.25 -9.44 4.11
CA ARG A 121 -19.48 -9.60 5.35
C ARG A 121 -18.02 -9.19 5.17
N SER A 122 -17.38 -9.62 4.09
CA SER A 122 -16.02 -9.22 3.72
C SER A 122 -15.89 -7.71 3.55
N LEU A 123 -16.86 -7.06 2.90
CA LEU A 123 -16.89 -5.60 2.75
C LEU A 123 -17.03 -4.87 4.09
N VAL A 124 -17.88 -5.35 5.00
CA VAL A 124 -18.02 -4.77 6.35
C VAL A 124 -16.70 -4.87 7.12
N ILE A 125 -16.05 -6.04 7.10
CA ILE A 125 -14.76 -6.27 7.77
C ILE A 125 -13.67 -5.33 7.22
N GLY A 126 -13.57 -5.21 5.91
CA GLY A 126 -12.61 -4.31 5.25
C GLY A 126 -12.92 -2.84 5.46
N GLY A 127 -14.20 -2.47 5.44
CA GLY A 127 -14.66 -1.10 5.64
C GLY A 127 -14.33 -0.58 7.04
N LEU A 128 -14.69 -1.36 8.07
CA LEU A 128 -14.46 -1.00 9.48
C LEU A 128 -12.97 -0.94 9.84
N SER A 129 -12.15 -1.83 9.27
CA SER A 129 -10.71 -1.85 9.54
C SER A 129 -9.90 -0.81 8.74
N SER A 130 -10.46 -0.24 7.66
CA SER A 130 -9.74 0.66 6.75
C SER A 130 -9.07 1.85 7.45
N ILE A 131 -9.83 2.57 8.28
CA ILE A 131 -9.34 3.78 8.97
C ILE A 131 -8.38 3.43 10.12
N PRO A 132 -8.70 2.48 11.03
CA PRO A 132 -7.75 2.02 12.04
C PRO A 132 -6.42 1.56 11.46
N SER A 133 -6.44 0.71 10.42
CA SER A 133 -5.23 0.22 9.75
C SER A 133 -4.43 1.35 9.14
N TYR A 134 -5.09 2.30 8.46
CA TYR A 134 -4.40 3.47 7.93
C TYR A 134 -3.73 4.31 9.03
N LYS A 135 -4.45 4.60 10.12
CA LYS A 135 -3.89 5.36 11.25
C LYS A 135 -2.71 4.64 11.88
N TRP A 136 -2.76 3.32 11.97
CA TRP A 136 -1.67 2.50 12.48
C TRP A 136 -0.41 2.63 11.61
N PHE A 137 -0.53 2.50 10.29
CA PHE A 137 0.61 2.67 9.39
C PHE A 137 1.18 4.09 9.41
N MET A 138 0.34 5.12 9.57
CA MET A 138 0.78 6.50 9.75
C MET A 138 1.55 6.67 11.07
N PHE A 139 1.06 6.09 12.15
CA PHE A 139 1.74 6.06 13.45
C PHE A 139 3.13 5.41 13.34
N LEU A 140 3.22 4.21 12.76
CA LEU A 140 4.51 3.55 12.53
C LEU A 140 5.46 4.39 11.65
N SER A 141 4.92 5.07 10.64
CA SER A 141 5.70 5.89 9.72
C SER A 141 6.27 7.14 10.37
N HIS A 142 5.55 7.77 11.31
CA HIS A 142 5.96 9.04 11.92
C HIS A 142 6.77 8.87 13.21
N ASN A 143 6.51 7.83 14.00
CA ASN A 143 7.03 7.73 15.36
C ASN A 143 8.39 7.01 15.48
N PHE A 144 8.76 6.15 14.54
CA PHE A 144 9.96 5.30 14.65
C PHE A 144 11.01 5.65 13.58
N ASN A 145 11.48 6.89 13.56
CA ASN A 145 12.49 7.36 12.63
C ASN A 145 13.79 7.69 13.37
N TYR A 146 14.74 6.76 13.33
CA TYR A 146 16.05 6.85 13.94
C TYR A 146 17.13 7.19 12.89
N SER A 147 18.33 7.51 13.35
CA SER A 147 19.47 7.83 12.47
C SER A 147 19.80 6.68 11.49
N SER A 148 19.73 5.43 11.95
CA SER A 148 19.88 4.26 11.08
C SER A 148 18.56 3.88 10.41
N HIS A 149 18.56 3.85 9.07
CA HIS A 149 17.41 3.42 8.27
C HIS A 149 17.02 1.96 8.57
N ILE A 150 18.01 1.05 8.63
CA ILE A 150 17.79 -0.37 8.90
C ILE A 150 17.21 -0.57 10.30
N PHE A 151 17.74 0.15 11.29
CA PHE A 151 17.22 0.06 12.66
C PHE A 151 15.77 0.57 12.75
N SER A 152 15.46 1.70 12.10
CA SER A 152 14.11 2.22 12.00
C SER A 152 13.14 1.23 11.38
N LEU A 153 13.57 0.56 10.30
CA LEU A 153 12.78 -0.44 9.62
C LEU A 153 12.54 -1.67 10.50
N ALA A 154 13.58 -2.17 11.15
CA ALA A 154 13.49 -3.31 12.06
C ALA A 154 12.51 -3.05 13.21
N ILE A 155 12.59 -1.89 13.87
CA ILE A 155 11.68 -1.52 14.94
C ILE A 155 10.23 -1.43 14.44
N LYS A 156 10.00 -0.81 13.27
CA LYS A 156 8.65 -0.74 12.68
C LYS A 156 8.08 -2.13 12.42
N ILE A 157 8.88 -3.05 11.88
CA ILE A 157 8.47 -4.43 11.61
C ILE A 157 8.16 -5.16 12.92
N VAL A 158 9.05 -5.07 13.91
CA VAL A 158 8.86 -5.73 15.22
C VAL A 158 7.57 -5.25 15.88
N ILE A 159 7.32 -3.94 15.94
CA ILE A 159 6.09 -3.38 16.54
C ILE A 159 4.85 -3.78 15.73
N ASN A 160 4.94 -3.82 14.40
CA ASN A 160 3.84 -4.25 13.56
C ASN A 160 3.49 -5.74 13.77
N GLN A 161 4.50 -6.60 13.93
CA GLN A 161 4.30 -8.02 14.17
C GLN A 161 3.86 -8.32 15.60
N SER A 162 4.30 -7.55 16.60
CA SER A 162 3.98 -7.81 18.01
C SER A 162 2.64 -7.21 18.45
N VAL A 163 2.16 -6.13 17.81
CA VAL A 163 0.94 -5.43 18.23
C VAL A 163 -0.15 -5.51 17.17
N PHE A 164 0.12 -5.00 15.96
CA PHE A 164 -0.92 -4.91 14.94
C PHE A 164 -1.36 -6.27 14.45
N THR A 165 -0.43 -7.17 14.19
CA THR A 165 -0.73 -8.49 13.62
C THR A 165 -1.64 -9.31 14.55
N PRO A 166 -1.38 -9.41 15.88
CA PRO A 166 -2.31 -10.05 16.81
C PRO A 166 -3.67 -9.35 16.89
N CYS A 167 -3.68 -8.02 17.05
CA CYS A 167 -4.93 -7.26 17.18
C CYS A 167 -5.80 -7.39 15.91
N PHE A 168 -5.19 -7.26 14.74
CA PHE A 168 -5.87 -7.34 13.47
C PHE A 168 -6.38 -8.75 13.19
N ASN A 169 -5.59 -9.80 13.47
CA ASN A 169 -6.05 -11.18 13.32
C ASN A 169 -7.24 -11.50 14.24
N THR A 170 -7.18 -11.10 15.51
CA THR A 170 -8.29 -11.26 16.45
C THR A 170 -9.55 -10.54 15.96
N TYR A 171 -9.42 -9.30 15.51
CA TYR A 171 -10.51 -8.55 14.90
C TYR A 171 -11.06 -9.28 13.66
N PHE A 172 -10.20 -9.71 12.74
CA PHE A 172 -10.59 -10.29 11.46
C PHE A 172 -11.35 -11.61 11.66
N PHE A 173 -10.77 -12.56 12.40
CA PHE A 173 -11.44 -13.85 12.66
C PHE A 173 -12.66 -13.70 13.57
N GLY A 174 -12.59 -12.80 14.56
CA GLY A 174 -13.73 -12.51 15.43
C GLY A 174 -14.90 -11.95 14.64
N MET A 175 -14.67 -10.93 13.81
CA MET A 175 -15.71 -10.32 12.98
C MET A 175 -16.23 -11.29 11.93
N GLN A 176 -15.36 -12.09 11.31
CA GLN A 176 -15.77 -13.13 10.36
C GLN A 176 -16.75 -14.12 11.00
N SER A 177 -16.46 -14.59 12.21
CA SER A 177 -17.28 -15.54 12.96
C SER A 177 -18.59 -14.90 13.43
N LEU A 178 -18.52 -13.70 14.03
CA LEU A 178 -19.68 -12.93 14.48
C LEU A 178 -20.68 -12.65 13.34
N LEU A 179 -20.18 -12.16 12.21
CA LEU A 179 -21.03 -11.84 11.05
C LEU A 179 -21.57 -13.10 10.36
N SER A 180 -20.97 -14.27 10.61
CA SER A 180 -21.51 -15.55 10.13
C SER A 180 -22.64 -16.08 11.01
N GLY A 181 -22.94 -15.43 12.14
CA GLY A 181 -24.01 -15.83 13.07
C GLY A 181 -23.54 -16.75 14.20
N ASP A 182 -22.23 -16.93 14.39
CA ASP A 182 -21.70 -17.76 15.47
C ASP A 182 -21.99 -17.14 16.85
N SER A 183 -22.20 -17.98 17.86
CA SER A 183 -22.34 -17.53 19.25
C SER A 183 -21.03 -16.98 19.81
N LEU A 184 -21.08 -16.06 20.78
CA LEU A 184 -19.86 -15.48 21.38
C LEU A 184 -18.87 -16.53 21.91
N PRO A 185 -19.29 -17.64 22.55
CA PRO A 185 -18.37 -18.70 22.93
C PRO A 185 -17.69 -19.36 21.72
N ALA A 186 -18.44 -19.64 20.64
CA ALA A 186 -17.88 -20.23 19.42
C ALA A 186 -16.87 -19.29 18.73
N VAL A 187 -17.17 -17.98 18.70
CA VAL A 187 -16.26 -16.94 18.22
C VAL A 187 -14.95 -16.97 19.02
N TRP A 188 -15.03 -17.07 20.35
CA TRP A 188 -13.86 -17.13 21.23
C TRP A 188 -13.02 -18.38 21.00
N GLU A 189 -13.64 -19.56 20.86
CA GLU A 189 -12.93 -20.79 20.52
C GLU A 189 -12.23 -20.68 19.16
N ARG A 190 -12.91 -20.11 18.17
CA ARG A 190 -12.35 -19.89 16.84
C ARG A 190 -11.14 -18.97 16.88
N ILE A 191 -11.22 -17.85 17.61
CA ILE A 191 -10.08 -16.93 17.79
C ILE A 191 -8.89 -17.66 18.41
N LYS A 192 -9.11 -18.43 19.50
CA LYS A 192 -8.04 -19.19 20.16
C LYS A 192 -7.39 -20.22 19.23
N ALA A 193 -8.18 -20.87 18.38
CA ALA A 193 -7.68 -21.86 17.44
C ALA A 193 -6.92 -21.23 16.25
N THR A 194 -7.42 -20.12 15.68
CA THR A 194 -6.90 -19.60 14.41
C THR A 194 -5.85 -18.52 14.56
N VAL A 195 -5.94 -17.65 15.58
CA VAL A 195 -5.05 -16.48 15.70
C VAL A 195 -3.58 -16.86 15.89
N PRO A 196 -3.20 -17.80 16.77
CA PRO A 196 -1.79 -18.16 16.94
C PRO A 196 -1.16 -18.67 15.63
N THR A 197 -1.86 -19.57 14.95
CA THR A 197 -1.45 -20.11 13.65
C THR A 197 -1.35 -19.01 12.59
N SER A 198 -2.30 -18.08 12.57
CA SER A 198 -2.29 -16.94 11.64
C SER A 198 -1.11 -16.01 11.89
N ILE A 199 -0.75 -15.73 13.16
CA ILE A 199 0.41 -14.90 13.49
C ILE A 199 1.70 -15.56 12.99
N ILE A 200 1.88 -16.86 13.26
CA ILE A 200 3.06 -17.61 12.80
C ILE A 200 3.17 -17.59 11.27
N ASN A 201 2.05 -17.84 10.58
CA ASN A 201 2.02 -17.77 9.11
C ASN A 201 2.27 -16.35 8.60
N SER A 202 1.79 -15.33 9.31
CA SER A 202 2.00 -13.93 8.94
C SER A 202 3.48 -13.55 8.97
N CYS A 203 4.23 -14.06 9.95
CA CYS A 203 5.67 -13.85 10.06
C CYS A 203 6.49 -14.40 8.89
N LYS A 204 5.95 -15.33 8.08
CA LYS A 204 6.66 -15.90 6.93
C LYS A 204 6.75 -14.92 5.75
N LEU A 205 5.75 -14.06 5.58
CA LEU A 205 5.62 -13.18 4.41
C LEU A 205 5.66 -11.69 4.78
N TRP A 206 4.87 -11.29 5.79
CA TRP A 206 4.61 -9.89 6.06
C TRP A 206 5.83 -9.07 6.51
N PRO A 207 6.83 -9.61 7.23
CA PRO A 207 8.06 -8.86 7.53
C PRO A 207 8.79 -8.38 6.26
N ALA A 208 8.91 -9.24 5.25
CA ALA A 208 9.56 -8.89 3.99
C ALA A 208 8.72 -7.88 3.19
N VAL A 209 7.40 -8.08 3.13
CA VAL A 209 6.46 -7.15 2.48
C VAL A 209 6.50 -5.76 3.15
N THR A 210 6.55 -5.74 4.48
CA THR A 210 6.65 -4.50 5.27
C THR A 210 7.98 -3.81 5.00
N ALA A 211 9.09 -4.56 5.04
CA ALA A 211 10.42 -4.05 4.72
C ALA A 211 10.46 -3.39 3.34
N PHE A 212 9.93 -4.08 2.32
CA PHE A 212 9.86 -3.60 0.96
C PHE A 212 8.96 -2.35 0.84
N SER A 213 7.77 -2.38 1.43
CA SER A 213 6.81 -1.28 1.41
C SER A 213 7.37 0.01 2.01
N PHE A 214 8.04 -0.10 3.16
CA PHE A 214 8.64 1.08 3.81
C PHE A 214 9.87 1.62 3.09
N THR A 215 10.59 0.77 2.34
CA THR A 215 11.83 1.15 1.62
C THR A 215 11.54 1.72 0.23
N PHE A 216 10.66 1.08 -0.55
CA PHE A 216 10.50 1.38 -1.97
C PHE A 216 9.16 2.01 -2.34
N ILE A 217 8.12 1.81 -1.52
CA ILE A 217 6.77 2.26 -1.86
C ILE A 217 6.48 3.61 -1.19
N PRO A 218 6.11 4.65 -1.96
CA PRO A 218 5.66 5.92 -1.38
C PRO A 218 4.44 5.73 -0.49
N ILE A 219 4.35 6.51 0.59
CA ILE A 219 3.35 6.33 1.67
C ILE A 219 1.91 6.28 1.15
N GLU A 220 1.62 6.98 0.06
CA GLU A 220 0.31 7.05 -0.55
C GLU A 220 -0.15 5.68 -1.07
N TYR A 221 0.77 4.89 -1.63
CA TYR A 221 0.48 3.62 -2.30
C TYR A 221 0.64 2.39 -1.40
N ARG A 222 1.21 2.54 -0.20
CA ARG A 222 1.52 1.41 0.69
C ARG A 222 0.31 0.54 1.03
N ASN A 223 -0.86 1.14 1.22
CA ASN A 223 -2.08 0.40 1.53
C ASN A 223 -2.56 -0.45 0.34
N VAL A 224 -2.60 0.13 -0.86
CA VAL A 224 -2.99 -0.62 -2.08
C VAL A 224 -1.96 -1.72 -2.38
N PHE A 225 -0.67 -1.42 -2.22
CA PHE A 225 0.38 -2.43 -2.35
C PHE A 225 0.18 -3.61 -1.40
N ALA A 226 -0.03 -3.33 -0.10
CA ALA A 226 -0.30 -4.38 0.88
C ALA A 226 -1.59 -5.16 0.55
N GLY A 227 -2.63 -4.47 0.07
CA GLY A 227 -3.89 -5.08 -0.36
C GLY A 227 -3.73 -6.05 -1.54
N VAL A 228 -2.94 -5.69 -2.55
CA VAL A 228 -2.65 -6.57 -3.69
C VAL A 228 -1.92 -7.84 -3.23
N ILE A 229 -0.92 -7.70 -2.35
CA ILE A 229 -0.23 -8.85 -1.76
C ILE A 229 -1.18 -9.69 -0.91
N ALA A 230 -2.10 -9.06 -0.17
CA ALA A 230 -3.12 -9.76 0.61
C ALA A 230 -4.03 -10.60 -0.29
N ILE A 231 -4.50 -10.07 -1.42
CA ILE A 231 -5.32 -10.85 -2.38
C ILE A 231 -4.54 -12.06 -2.90
N GLY A 232 -3.28 -11.87 -3.29
CA GLY A 232 -2.41 -12.98 -3.72
C GLY A 232 -2.22 -14.03 -2.63
N TRP A 233 -2.02 -13.59 -1.39
CA TRP A 233 -1.90 -14.46 -0.23
C TRP A 233 -3.18 -15.27 0.04
N GLN A 234 -4.35 -14.62 0.01
CA GLN A 234 -5.64 -15.29 0.17
C GLN A 234 -5.85 -16.36 -0.92
N THR A 235 -5.48 -16.04 -2.15
CA THR A 235 -5.56 -16.98 -3.29
C THR A 235 -4.61 -18.16 -3.10
N TYR A 236 -3.38 -17.90 -2.67
CA TYR A 236 -2.38 -18.95 -2.39
C TYR A 236 -2.82 -19.89 -1.27
N LEU A 237 -3.37 -19.36 -0.17
CA LEU A 237 -3.89 -20.18 0.92
C LEU A 237 -5.07 -21.04 0.47
N ALA A 238 -6.00 -20.48 -0.31
CA ALA A 238 -7.10 -21.23 -0.88
C ALA A 238 -6.60 -22.37 -1.79
N TYR A 239 -5.61 -22.10 -2.65
CA TYR A 239 -4.97 -23.13 -3.48
C TYR A 239 -4.28 -24.24 -2.66
N LEU A 240 -3.54 -23.87 -1.60
CA LEU A 240 -2.90 -24.86 -0.73
C LEU A 240 -3.91 -25.74 0.01
N ASN A 241 -4.99 -25.14 0.53
CA ASN A 241 -6.05 -25.89 1.19
C ASN A 241 -6.70 -26.87 0.22
N ARG A 242 -7.02 -26.44 -1.00
CA ARG A 242 -7.57 -27.34 -2.05
C ARG A 242 -6.65 -28.51 -2.36
N ARG A 243 -5.34 -28.26 -2.47
CA ARG A 243 -4.37 -29.34 -2.71
C ARG A 243 -4.28 -30.31 -1.54
N ALA A 244 -4.39 -29.82 -0.30
CA ALA A 244 -4.40 -30.67 0.89
C ALA A 244 -5.62 -31.59 0.89
N GLU A 245 -6.81 -31.04 0.66
CA GLU A 245 -8.08 -31.79 0.56
C GLU A 245 -8.02 -32.87 -0.53
N GLN A 246 -7.52 -32.56 -1.73
CA GLN A 246 -7.36 -33.53 -2.81
C GLN A 246 -6.38 -34.66 -2.46
N MET A 247 -5.28 -34.35 -1.78
CA MET A 247 -4.32 -35.37 -1.34
C MET A 247 -4.87 -36.25 -0.23
N GLU A 248 -5.73 -35.72 0.64
CA GLU A 248 -6.43 -36.50 1.66
C GLU A 248 -7.46 -37.45 1.02
N ALA A 249 -8.25 -36.97 0.06
CA ALA A 249 -9.19 -37.79 -0.69
C ALA A 249 -8.50 -38.96 -1.42
N MET A 250 -7.40 -38.70 -2.13
CA MET A 250 -6.62 -39.77 -2.78
C MET A 250 -6.09 -40.79 -1.77
N ARG A 251 -5.64 -40.34 -0.59
CA ARG A 251 -5.15 -41.25 0.47
C ARG A 251 -6.26 -42.11 1.05
N GLU A 252 -7.47 -41.57 1.18
CA GLU A 252 -8.65 -42.30 1.62
C GLU A 252 -9.11 -43.34 0.57
N GLU A 253 -9.07 -42.97 -0.72
CA GLU A 253 -9.35 -43.90 -1.83
C GLU A 253 -8.32 -45.04 -1.87
N GLU A 254 -7.02 -44.74 -1.80
CA GLU A 254 -5.94 -45.74 -1.73
C GLU A 254 -6.09 -46.66 -0.50
N ALA A 255 -6.41 -46.10 0.67
CA ALA A 255 -6.65 -46.88 1.87
C ALA A 255 -7.88 -47.80 1.74
N GLY A 256 -8.96 -47.31 1.11
CA GLY A 256 -10.16 -48.08 0.81
C GLY A 256 -9.88 -49.23 -0.17
N GLU A 257 -9.11 -48.97 -1.23
CA GLU A 257 -8.71 -49.97 -2.22
C GLU A 257 -7.82 -51.06 -1.60
N LEU A 258 -6.86 -50.70 -0.75
CA LEU A 258 -6.03 -51.65 0.00
C LEU A 258 -6.87 -52.53 0.94
N VAL A 259 -7.86 -51.96 1.62
CA VAL A 259 -8.78 -52.73 2.48
C VAL A 259 -9.63 -53.71 1.66
N LEU A 260 -10.13 -53.29 0.49
CA LEU A 260 -10.86 -54.19 -0.41
C LEU A 260 -9.96 -55.30 -0.96
N ARG A 261 -8.75 -54.96 -1.40
CA ARG A 261 -7.77 -55.93 -1.91
C ARG A 261 -7.41 -56.99 -0.86
N ASN A 262 -7.27 -56.60 0.40
CA ASN A 262 -6.98 -57.53 1.50
C ASN A 262 -8.19 -58.36 1.96
N LYS A 263 -9.43 -57.95 1.61
CA LYS A 263 -10.66 -58.67 1.95
C LYS A 263 -11.06 -59.73 0.92
N ILE A 264 -10.55 -59.65 -0.29
CA ILE A 264 -10.75 -60.70 -1.30
C ILE A 264 -9.66 -61.73 -1.04
N PRO A 265 -9.94 -62.89 -0.41
CA PRO A 265 -8.97 -63.97 -0.40
C PRO A 265 -8.67 -64.31 -1.85
N GLU A 266 -7.38 -64.42 -2.22
CA GLU A 266 -7.02 -65.01 -3.50
C GLU A 266 -7.69 -66.38 -3.56
N ALA A 267 -8.75 -66.49 -4.35
CA ALA A 267 -9.36 -67.76 -4.69
C ALA A 267 -8.39 -68.45 -5.66
N ALA A 268 -7.40 -69.12 -5.09
CA ALA A 268 -6.47 -70.02 -5.77
C ALA A 268 -6.37 -71.32 -4.97
#